data_AF-A0A356V2X2-F1
#
_entry.id   AF-A0A356V2X2-F1
#
_cell.length_a   1.000
_cell.length_b   1.000
_cell.length_c   1.000
_cell.angle_alpha   90.00
_cell.angle_beta   90.00
_cell.angle_gamma   90.00
#
_symmetry.space_group_name_H-M   'P 1'
#
loop_
_entity.id
_entity.type
_entity.pdbx_description
1 polymer ?
#
loop_
_entity_poly.entity_id
_entity_poly.type
_entity_poly.pdbx_seq_one_letter_code
_entity_poly.pdbx_strand_id
1 'polypeptide(L)'
;MITPTTKSVERNWRWFSNFMLIIMVIWTLTPFYWMFATSIKKHKEIYGRDVTLWPTDPTMDSYRTIFFDTEYMTFFWNSIIVAMNVTAITLVCSTLAAYAIARLEFPGRRIMARA
;
A
#
# COMPACT_ATOMS: atom_id res chain seq x y z
N MET A 1 31.41 -32.74 20.92
CA MET A 1 30.09 -32.90 21.55
C MET A 1 29.05 -32.67 20.47
N ILE A 2 28.39 -33.73 20.02
CA ILE A 2 27.55 -33.76 18.81
C ILE A 2 26.13 -33.31 19.23
N THR A 3 25.57 -32.27 18.61
CA THR A 3 24.13 -31.96 18.68
C THR A 3 23.44 -32.46 17.42
N PRO A 4 22.68 -33.57 17.51
CA PRO A 4 21.90 -34.07 16.38
C PRO A 4 20.46 -33.52 16.41
N THR A 5 19.81 -33.54 15.24
CA THR A 5 18.34 -33.58 14.99
C THR A 5 17.43 -32.35 15.25
N THR A 6 17.41 -31.36 14.35
CA THR A 6 16.25 -30.43 14.23
C THR A 6 15.73 -30.18 12.80
N LYS A 7 16.25 -30.86 11.77
CA LYS A 7 15.79 -30.66 10.37
C LYS A 7 14.28 -30.95 10.15
N SER A 8 13.66 -31.81 10.95
CA SER A 8 12.23 -32.13 10.86
C SER A 8 11.33 -31.09 11.55
N VAL A 9 11.78 -30.53 12.68
CA VAL A 9 11.09 -29.45 13.40
C VAL A 9 11.08 -28.18 12.56
N GLU A 10 12.21 -27.85 11.93
CA GLU A 10 12.30 -26.73 10.97
C GLU A 10 11.40 -26.94 9.75
N ARG A 11 11.26 -28.18 9.25
CA ARG A 11 10.38 -28.47 8.11
C ARG A 11 8.92 -28.24 8.47
N ASN A 12 8.44 -28.74 9.61
CA ASN A 12 7.04 -28.54 10.03
C ASN A 12 6.74 -27.07 10.36
N TRP A 13 7.72 -26.35 10.95
CA TRP A 13 7.60 -24.92 11.21
C TRP A 13 7.50 -24.09 9.92
N ARG A 14 8.26 -24.45 8.88
CA ARG A 14 8.19 -23.80 7.57
C ARG A 14 6.83 -24.01 6.90
N TRP A 15 6.25 -25.21 6.98
CA TRP A 15 4.91 -25.47 6.45
C TRP A 15 3.83 -24.68 7.19
N PHE A 16 3.90 -24.61 8.52
CA PHE A 16 2.99 -23.81 9.32
C PHE A 16 3.13 -22.30 9.02
N SER A 17 4.36 -21.79 8.94
CA SER A 17 4.65 -20.41 8.58
C SER A 17 4.15 -20.07 7.18
N ASN A 18 4.42 -20.92 6.18
CA ASN A 18 3.92 -20.72 4.82
C ASN A 18 2.39 -20.74 4.75
N PHE A 19 1.74 -21.63 5.48
CA PHE A 19 0.28 -21.69 5.57
C PHE A 19 -0.30 -20.39 6.15
N MET A 20 0.30 -19.87 7.23
CA MET A 20 -0.07 -18.57 7.80
C MET A 20 0.14 -17.41 6.83
N LEU A 21 1.26 -17.40 6.08
CA LEU A 21 1.50 -16.40 5.05
C LEU A 21 0.45 -16.45 3.94
N ILE A 22 0.04 -17.64 3.48
CA ILE A 22 -1.01 -17.79 2.46
C ILE A 22 -2.34 -17.22 2.96
N ILE A 23 -2.72 -17.50 4.22
CA ILE A 23 -3.93 -16.94 4.81
C ILE A 23 -3.87 -15.41 4.86
N MET A 24 -2.74 -14.85 5.30
CA MET A 24 -2.54 -13.40 5.33
C MET A 24 -2.66 -12.78 3.94
N VAL A 25 -2.06 -13.41 2.92
CA VAL A 25 -2.17 -12.94 1.53
C VAL A 25 -3.61 -12.93 1.06
N ILE A 26 -4.37 -14.01 1.28
CA ILE A 26 -5.79 -14.08 0.89
C ILE A 26 -6.59 -13.01 1.61
N TRP A 27 -6.37 -12.84 2.92
CA TRP A 27 -7.04 -11.81 3.72
C TRP A 27 -6.75 -10.40 3.22
N THR A 28 -5.48 -10.09 2.92
CA THR A 28 -5.08 -8.79 2.39
C THR A 28 -5.62 -8.55 0.99
N LEU A 29 -5.70 -9.58 0.14
CA LEU A 29 -6.20 -9.46 -1.24
C LEU A 29 -7.73 -9.35 -1.33
N THR A 30 -8.46 -9.82 -0.33
CA THR A 30 -9.93 -9.79 -0.30
C THR A 30 -10.52 -8.39 -0.55
N PRO A 31 -10.09 -7.31 0.15
CA PRO A 31 -10.58 -5.96 -0.15
C PRO A 31 -10.18 -5.45 -1.54
N PHE A 32 -9.01 -5.84 -2.08
CA PHE A 32 -8.60 -5.46 -3.44
C PHE A 32 -9.47 -6.15 -4.49
N TYR A 33 -9.78 -7.43 -4.30
CA TYR A 33 -10.73 -8.15 -5.14
C TYR A 33 -12.09 -7.45 -5.12
N TRP A 34 -12.59 -7.07 -3.93
CA TRP A 34 -13.85 -6.35 -3.81
C TRP A 34 -13.81 -5.02 -4.56
N MET A 35 -12.75 -4.22 -4.39
CA MET A 35 -12.56 -2.93 -5.05
C MET A 35 -12.56 -3.06 -6.58
N PHE A 36 -11.92 -4.10 -7.11
CA PHE A 36 -11.89 -4.38 -8.55
C PHE A 36 -13.24 -4.87 -9.06
N ALA A 37 -13.91 -5.77 -8.33
CA ALA A 37 -15.23 -6.24 -8.70
C ALA A 37 -16.25 -5.09 -8.70
N THR A 38 -16.20 -4.17 -7.74
CA THR A 38 -17.11 -3.02 -7.70
C THR A 38 -16.81 -1.96 -8.73
N SER A 39 -15.56 -1.78 -9.17
CA SER A 39 -15.24 -0.77 -10.20
C SER A 39 -15.82 -1.09 -11.58
N ILE A 40 -16.11 -2.36 -11.85
CA ILE A 40 -16.68 -2.87 -13.11
C ILE A 40 -18.21 -3.05 -13.02
N LYS A 41 -18.78 -3.01 -11.81
CA LYS A 41 -20.23 -3.14 -11.61
C LYS A 41 -20.97 -1.88 -12.04
N LYS A 42 -22.20 -2.06 -12.52
CA LYS A 42 -23.12 -0.98 -12.85
C LYS A 42 -23.63 -0.32 -11.56
N HIS A 43 -23.90 1.00 -11.59
CA HIS A 43 -24.37 1.75 -10.42
C HIS A 43 -25.62 1.11 -9.75
N LYS A 44 -26.53 0.53 -10.54
CA LYS A 44 -27.73 -0.16 -10.03
C LYS A 44 -27.41 -1.44 -9.24
N GLU A 45 -26.29 -2.12 -9.52
CA GLU A 45 -25.85 -3.31 -8.78
C GLU A 45 -25.08 -2.94 -7.49
N ILE A 46 -24.49 -1.74 -7.44
CA ILE A 46 -23.77 -1.26 -6.26
C ILE A 46 -24.73 -0.74 -5.19
N TYR A 47 -25.80 -0.03 -5.59
CA TYR A 47 -26.81 0.54 -4.69
C TYR A 47 -28.11 -0.28 -4.62
N GLY A 48 -28.18 -1.41 -5.33
CA GLY A 48 -29.31 -2.33 -5.34
C GLY A 48 -29.35 -3.24 -4.11
N ARG A 49 -30.43 -4.04 -3.99
CA ARG A 49 -30.61 -5.00 -2.90
C ARG A 49 -29.74 -6.27 -3.05
N ASP A 50 -29.25 -6.52 -4.26
CA ASP A 50 -28.50 -7.72 -4.62
C ASP A 50 -26.98 -7.45 -4.55
N VAL A 51 -26.40 -7.65 -3.37
CA VAL A 51 -24.95 -7.61 -3.19
C VAL A 51 -24.34 -8.88 -3.80
N THR A 52 -24.00 -8.83 -5.08
CA THR A 52 -23.39 -9.97 -5.79
C THR A 52 -21.89 -10.04 -5.50
N LEU A 53 -21.32 -11.24 -5.34
CA LEU A 53 -19.87 -11.43 -5.19
C LEU A 53 -19.12 -11.28 -6.52
N TRP A 54 -19.81 -11.51 -7.64
CA TRP A 54 -19.32 -11.39 -9.01
C TRP A 54 -20.21 -10.43 -9.81
N PRO A 55 -19.67 -9.57 -10.70
CA PRO A 55 -20.49 -8.67 -11.52
C PRO A 55 -21.43 -9.48 -12.41
N THR A 56 -22.73 -9.14 -12.42
CA THR A 56 -23.70 -9.81 -13.30
C THR A 56 -23.70 -9.15 -14.68
N ASP A 57 -23.61 -7.81 -14.72
CA ASP A 57 -23.48 -6.99 -15.94
C ASP A 57 -22.19 -6.14 -15.86
N PRO A 58 -21.02 -6.67 -16.30
CA PRO A 58 -19.78 -5.90 -16.29
C PRO A 58 -19.85 -4.73 -17.28
N THR A 59 -19.60 -3.51 -16.79
CA THR A 59 -19.68 -2.27 -17.59
C THR A 59 -18.46 -1.38 -17.36
N MET A 60 -18.10 -0.58 -18.38
CA MET A 60 -17.03 0.43 -18.28
C MET A 60 -17.56 1.87 -18.18
N ASP A 61 -18.87 2.02 -17.96
CA ASP A 61 -19.52 3.33 -17.84
C ASP A 61 -18.97 4.13 -16.67
N SER A 62 -18.70 3.49 -15.53
CA SER A 62 -18.10 4.12 -14.35
C SER A 62 -16.75 4.80 -14.67
N TYR A 63 -15.91 4.16 -15.48
CA TYR A 63 -14.64 4.75 -15.91
C TYR A 63 -14.87 5.94 -16.85
N ARG A 64 -15.80 5.80 -17.81
CA ARG A 64 -16.13 6.89 -18.74
C ARG A 64 -16.62 8.12 -17.99
N THR A 65 -17.52 7.95 -17.02
CA THR A 65 -18.04 9.05 -16.19
C THR A 65 -16.92 9.74 -15.42
N ILE A 66 -15.98 8.99 -14.83
CA ILE A 66 -14.85 9.58 -14.10
C ILE A 66 -13.95 10.42 -15.04
N PHE A 67 -13.66 9.93 -16.25
CA PHE A 67 -12.76 10.62 -17.18
C PHE A 67 -13.39 11.78 -17.96
N PHE A 68 -14.68 11.71 -18.28
CA PHE A 68 -15.34 12.67 -19.19
C PHE A 68 -16.41 13.52 -18.51
N ASP A 69 -17.08 13.02 -17.47
CA ASP A 69 -18.21 13.69 -16.85
C ASP A 69 -17.87 14.32 -15.49
N THR A 70 -16.61 14.21 -15.04
CA THR A 70 -16.15 14.78 -13.76
C THR A 70 -14.79 15.47 -13.87
N GLU A 71 -14.47 16.34 -12.90
CA GLU A 71 -13.15 17.00 -12.77
C GLU A 71 -12.08 16.10 -12.13
N TYR A 72 -12.28 14.78 -12.13
CA TYR A 72 -11.36 13.83 -11.50
C TYR A 72 -9.91 14.02 -11.93
N MET A 73 -9.69 14.31 -13.21
CA MET A 73 -8.33 14.47 -13.74
C MET A 73 -7.63 15.71 -13.19
N THR A 74 -8.37 16.79 -12.92
CA THR A 74 -7.84 17.99 -12.25
C THR A 74 -7.40 17.66 -10.82
N PHE A 75 -8.22 16.95 -10.06
CA PHE A 75 -7.87 16.54 -8.69
C PHE A 75 -6.68 15.58 -8.66
N PHE A 76 -6.62 14.64 -9.60
CA PHE A 76 -5.51 13.71 -9.74
C PHE A 76 -4.18 14.45 -9.98
N TRP A 77 -4.16 15.41 -10.91
CA TRP A 77 -2.98 16.23 -11.17
C TRP A 77 -2.61 17.12 -9.98
N ASN A 78 -3.57 17.72 -9.30
CA ASN A 78 -3.31 18.50 -8.09
C ASN A 78 -2.60 17.65 -7.02
N SER A 79 -3.07 16.43 -6.77
CA SER A 79 -2.43 15.50 -5.82
C SER A 79 -1.02 15.11 -6.24
N ILE A 80 -0.78 14.84 -7.54
CA ILE A 80 0.55 14.54 -8.07
C ILE A 80 1.50 15.71 -7.86
N ILE A 81 1.08 16.92 -8.19
CA ILE A 81 1.89 18.13 -8.04
C ILE A 81 2.23 18.32 -6.56
N VAL A 82 1.25 18.23 -5.65
CA VAL A 82 1.50 18.39 -4.22
C VAL A 82 2.45 17.30 -3.70
N ALA A 83 2.22 16.03 -4.04
CA ALA A 83 3.06 14.92 -3.59
C ALA A 83 4.51 15.10 -4.04
N MET A 84 4.75 15.42 -5.31
CA MET A 84 6.12 15.63 -5.84
C MET A 84 6.83 16.80 -5.16
N ASN A 85 6.14 17.94 -4.98
CA ASN A 85 6.71 19.11 -4.34
C ASN A 85 7.08 18.82 -2.88
N VAL A 86 6.17 18.21 -2.13
CA VAL A 86 6.41 17.83 -0.73
C VAL A 86 7.59 16.86 -0.64
N THR A 87 7.60 15.80 -1.45
CA THR A 87 8.71 14.84 -1.46
C THR A 87 10.05 15.51 -1.80
N ALA A 88 10.10 16.39 -2.80
CA ALA A 88 11.33 17.07 -3.19
C ALA A 88 11.86 17.98 -2.07
N ILE A 89 10.99 18.83 -1.50
CA ILE A 89 11.37 19.73 -0.41
C ILE A 89 11.81 18.95 0.81
N THR A 90 11.03 17.93 1.22
CA THR A 90 11.38 17.07 2.36
C THR A 90 12.69 16.36 2.11
N LEU A 91 12.93 15.82 0.92
CA LEU A 91 14.18 15.14 0.59
C LEU A 91 15.39 16.06 0.72
N VAL A 92 15.31 17.29 0.19
CA VAL A 92 16.40 18.27 0.31
C VAL A 92 16.64 18.63 1.78
N CYS A 93 15.59 18.97 2.53
CA CYS A 93 15.73 19.32 3.94
C CYS A 93 16.27 18.16 4.79
N SER A 94 15.71 16.96 4.62
CA SER A 94 16.10 15.76 5.36
C SER A 94 17.52 15.33 5.02
N THR A 95 17.96 15.42 3.77
CA THR A 95 19.34 15.08 3.39
C THR A 95 20.35 16.06 3.97
N LEU A 96 20.07 17.37 3.93
CA LEU A 96 20.93 18.38 4.55
C LEU A 96 21.01 18.21 6.07
N ALA A 97 19.88 17.97 6.72
CA ALA A 97 19.83 17.70 8.16
C ALA A 97 20.60 16.44 8.53
N ALA A 98 20.40 15.34 7.78
CA ALA A 98 21.12 14.09 7.98
C ALA A 98 22.63 14.27 7.76
N TYR A 99 23.05 15.03 6.74
CA TYR A 99 24.46 15.33 6.49
C TYR A 99 25.09 16.12 7.64
N ALA A 100 24.40 17.14 8.14
CA ALA A 100 24.88 17.93 9.28
C ALA A 100 25.10 17.05 10.52
N ILE A 101 24.16 16.17 10.85
CA ILE A 101 24.26 15.25 12.00
C ILE A 101 25.36 14.20 11.78
N ALA A 102 25.50 13.68 10.55
CA ALA A 102 26.44 12.61 10.25
C ALA A 102 27.90 13.09 10.15
N ARG A 103 28.14 14.28 9.59
CA ARG A 103 29.48 14.74 9.20
C ARG A 103 29.99 16.00 9.90
N LEU A 104 29.12 16.91 10.37
CA LEU A 104 29.56 18.15 11.01
C LEU A 104 29.72 17.96 12.52
N GLU A 105 30.67 18.69 13.12
CA GLU A 105 30.85 18.78 14.58
C GLU A 105 30.29 20.11 15.06
N PHE A 106 29.11 20.08 15.69
CA PHE A 106 28.44 21.28 16.22
C PHE A 106 27.94 21.07 17.65
N PRO A 107 27.90 22.13 18.49
CA PRO A 107 27.41 22.05 19.86
C PRO A 107 25.92 21.65 19.87
N GLY A 108 25.58 20.55 20.55
CA GLY A 108 24.22 19.98 20.57
C GLY A 108 24.02 18.71 19.74
N ARG A 109 24.99 18.32 18.89
CA ARG A 109 24.93 17.11 18.03
C ARG A 109 24.61 15.83 18.81
N ARG A 110 25.18 15.64 19.99
CA ARG A 110 24.97 14.44 20.83
C ARG A 110 23.54 14.27 21.33
N ILE A 111 22.79 15.36 21.47
CA ILE A 111 21.39 15.32 21.91
C ILE A 111 20.50 14.93 20.72
N MET A 112 20.73 15.54 19.55
CA MET A 112 19.97 15.22 18.33
C MET A 112 20.28 13.84 17.76
N ALA A 113 21.52 13.34 17.88
CA ALA A 113 21.93 12.04 17.34
C ALA A 113 21.62 10.84 18.25
N ARG A 114 21.12 11.07 19.47
CA ARG A 114 20.78 10.02 20.45
C ARG A 114 19.27 9.78 20.60
N ALA A 115 18.43 10.56 19.92
CA ALA A 115 16.99 10.34 19.80
C ALA A 115 16.69 9.47 18.58
#